data_AF-A0A840E9G4-F1
#
_entry.id   AF-A0A840E9G4-F1
#
_cell.length_a   1.000
_cell.length_b   1.000
_cell.length_c   1.000
_cell.angle_alpha   90.00
_cell.angle_beta   90.00
_cell.angle_gamma   90.00
#
_symmetry.space_group_name_H-M   'P 1'
#
loop_
_entity.id
_entity.type
_entity.pdbx_description
1 polymer ?
#
loop_
_entity_poly.entity_id
_entity_poly.type
_entity_poly.pdbx_seq_one_letter_code
_entity_poly.pdbx_strand_id
1 'polypeptide(L)'
;MTISISSREAYFWRWALAVVATIFVTLFTGQPLAELLDNQNVRAAIFLLVMGLIGAMMVVHALKTRPRRGEIAVWLGVTAVYVMFFLRLGMPERSHLMEYSVLAVFVHKAIDERLGAGRRRPVSALLAFLLTFLVGVVDETIQLFLPDRVFDPADMFFNGSAAALALGAAALLDWVRGKRSKE
;
A
#
# COMPACT_ATOMS: atom_id res chain seq x y z
N MET A 1 -31.10 7.98 10.59
CA MET A 1 -29.66 8.03 10.93
C MET A 1 -28.96 8.61 9.73
N THR A 2 -28.58 9.89 9.77
CA THR A 2 -27.88 10.56 8.66
C THR A 2 -26.45 10.04 8.60
N ILE A 3 -26.09 9.35 7.52
CA ILE A 3 -24.72 8.91 7.25
C ILE A 3 -23.93 10.16 6.83
N SER A 4 -23.40 10.90 7.80
CA SER A 4 -22.50 12.02 7.51
C SER A 4 -21.05 11.52 7.52
N ILE A 5 -20.34 11.76 6.42
CA ILE A 5 -18.91 11.41 6.27
C ILE A 5 -18.09 12.58 6.81
N SER A 6 -17.11 12.31 7.68
CA SER A 6 -16.22 13.37 8.18
C SER A 6 -15.29 13.87 7.06
N SER A 7 -14.83 15.12 7.13
CA SER A 7 -13.89 15.67 6.14
C SER A 7 -12.60 14.84 6.01
N ARG A 8 -12.16 14.22 7.11
CA ARG A 8 -10.97 13.37 7.17
C ARG A 8 -11.23 11.99 6.58
N GLU A 9 -12.40 11.42 6.85
CA GLU A 9 -12.83 10.17 6.22
C GLU A 9 -12.92 10.34 4.70
N ALA A 10 -13.58 11.41 4.24
CA ALA A 10 -13.69 11.75 2.82
C ALA A 10 -12.31 11.95 2.16
N TYR A 11 -11.35 12.54 2.87
CA TYR A 11 -9.97 12.67 2.40
C TYR A 11 -9.34 11.30 2.12
N PHE A 12 -9.45 10.34 3.04
CA PHE A 12 -8.88 9.01 2.83
C PHE A 12 -9.60 8.22 1.73
N TRP A 13 -10.92 8.34 1.63
CA TRP A 13 -11.66 7.71 0.52
C TRP A 13 -11.27 8.27 -0.85
N ARG A 14 -11.04 9.59 -0.98
CA ARG A 14 -10.56 10.18 -2.24
C ARG A 14 -9.20 9.62 -2.64
N TRP A 15 -8.29 9.45 -1.69
CA TRP A 15 -6.98 8.84 -1.98
C TRP A 15 -7.09 7.35 -2.28
N ALA A 16 -7.94 6.59 -1.57
CA ALA A 16 -8.22 5.20 -1.90
C ALA A 16 -8.76 5.08 -3.33
N LEU A 17 -9.72 5.93 -3.73
CA LEU A 17 -10.27 5.97 -5.08
C LEU A 17 -9.20 6.36 -6.12
N ALA A 18 -8.33 7.32 -5.82
CA ALA A 18 -7.22 7.68 -6.70
C ALA A 18 -6.26 6.50 -6.92
N VAL A 19 -5.99 5.70 -5.88
CA VAL A 19 -5.17 4.49 -5.98
C VAL A 19 -5.87 3.42 -6.81
N VAL A 20 -7.17 3.16 -6.58
CA VAL A 20 -7.96 2.23 -7.40
C VAL A 20 -7.97 2.66 -8.87
N ALA A 21 -8.17 3.94 -9.13
CA ALA A 21 -8.11 4.48 -10.49
C ALA A 21 -6.72 4.29 -11.11
N THR A 22 -5.65 4.45 -10.31
CA THR A 22 -4.28 4.21 -10.78
C THR A 22 -4.09 2.74 -11.16
N ILE A 23 -4.51 1.79 -10.31
CA ILE A 23 -4.45 0.34 -10.59
C ILE A 23 -5.17 0.02 -11.91
N PHE A 24 -6.39 0.50 -12.08
CA PHE A 24 -7.14 0.22 -13.30
C PHE A 24 -6.56 0.91 -14.54
N VAL A 25 -5.94 2.09 -14.41
CA VAL A 25 -5.23 2.73 -15.52
C VAL A 25 -3.95 1.95 -15.87
N THR A 26 -3.23 1.41 -14.88
CA THR A 26 -2.00 0.65 -15.10
C THR A 26 -2.26 -0.72 -15.74
N LEU A 27 -3.48 -1.28 -15.63
CA LEU A 27 -3.88 -2.45 -16.43
C LEU A 27 -3.71 -2.21 -17.94
N PHE A 28 -4.18 -1.06 -18.43
CA PHE A 28 -4.16 -0.73 -19.86
C PHE A 28 -2.85 -0.09 -20.31
N THR A 29 -2.17 0.63 -19.42
CA THR A 29 -0.98 1.44 -19.78
C THR A 29 0.34 0.80 -19.36
N GLY A 30 0.31 -0.23 -18.51
CA GLY A 30 1.50 -0.82 -17.90
C GLY A 30 2.47 -1.41 -18.90
N GLN A 31 2.00 -2.25 -19.83
CA GLN A 31 2.86 -2.83 -20.88
C GLN A 31 3.36 -1.77 -21.88
N PRO A 32 2.50 -0.93 -22.48
CA PRO A 32 2.96 0.12 -23.40
C PRO A 32 4.03 1.04 -22.78
N LEU A 33 3.88 1.37 -21.50
CA LEU A 33 4.85 2.18 -20.78
C LEU A 33 6.14 1.41 -20.49
N ALA A 34 6.05 0.12 -20.16
CA ALA A 34 7.22 -0.73 -19.94
C ALA A 34 8.07 -0.87 -21.22
N GLU A 35 7.42 -1.02 -22.38
CA GLU A 35 8.06 -1.08 -23.69
C GLU A 35 8.71 0.25 -24.06
N LEU A 36 8.02 1.38 -23.84
CA LEU A 36 8.57 2.71 -24.08
C LEU A 36 9.82 2.98 -23.21
N LEU A 37 9.85 2.41 -22.01
CA LEU A 37 10.93 2.54 -21.05
C LEU A 37 11.89 1.33 -21.06
N ASP A 38 12.03 0.60 -22.17
CA ASP A 38 12.86 -0.62 -22.19
C ASP A 38 14.36 -0.38 -22.05
N ASN A 39 14.80 0.88 -22.13
CA ASN A 39 16.19 1.24 -21.89
C ASN A 39 16.59 1.02 -20.41
N GLN A 40 17.53 0.09 -20.19
CA GLN A 40 18.04 -0.27 -18.86
C GLN A 40 18.58 0.94 -18.07
N ASN A 41 19.26 1.87 -18.72
CA ASN A 41 19.81 3.07 -18.06
C ASN A 41 18.68 4.01 -17.60
N VAL A 42 17.62 4.14 -18.40
CA VAL A 42 16.44 4.94 -18.04
C VAL A 42 15.72 4.29 -16.85
N ARG A 43 15.49 2.97 -16.89
CA ARG A 43 14.89 2.23 -15.76
C ARG A 43 15.72 2.37 -14.49
N ALA A 44 17.05 2.24 -14.58
CA ALA A 44 17.95 2.40 -13.45
C ALA A 44 17.93 3.84 -12.89
N ALA A 45 17.93 4.86 -13.76
CA ALA A 45 17.86 6.26 -13.34
C ALA A 45 16.52 6.58 -12.64
N ILE A 46 15.40 6.12 -13.19
CA ILE A 46 14.07 6.26 -12.57
C ILE A 46 14.05 5.55 -11.22
N PHE A 47 14.56 4.32 -11.14
CA PHE A 47 14.63 3.56 -9.90
C PHE A 47 15.45 4.28 -8.83
N LEU A 48 16.67 4.75 -9.16
CA LEU A 48 17.52 5.49 -8.24
C LEU A 48 16.88 6.81 -7.80
N LEU A 49 16.21 7.52 -8.71
CA LEU A 49 15.48 8.74 -8.38
C LEU A 49 14.35 8.44 -7.38
N VAL A 50 13.50 7.45 -7.64
CA VAL A 50 12.39 7.08 -6.75
C VAL A 50 12.89 6.62 -5.39
N MET A 51 13.92 5.77 -5.35
CA MET A 51 14.55 5.35 -4.09
C MET A 51 15.16 6.53 -3.33
N GLY A 52 15.81 7.45 -4.04
CA GLY A 52 16.34 8.69 -3.46
C GLY A 52 15.25 9.57 -2.85
N LEU A 53 14.11 9.74 -3.55
CA LEU A 53 12.97 10.50 -3.04
C LEU A 53 12.32 9.83 -1.83
N ILE A 54 12.17 8.50 -1.83
CA ILE A 54 11.67 7.76 -0.66
C ILE A 54 12.63 7.91 0.52
N GLY A 55 13.94 7.75 0.31
CA GLY A 55 14.95 7.95 1.34
C GLY A 55 14.92 9.37 1.92
N ALA A 56 14.86 10.39 1.05
CA ALA A 56 14.74 11.78 1.46
C ALA A 56 13.44 12.04 2.25
N MET A 57 12.30 11.50 1.80
CA MET A 57 11.04 11.59 2.51
C MET A 57 11.13 10.94 3.90
N MET A 58 11.75 9.76 4.02
CA MET A 58 11.96 9.08 5.29
C MET A 58 12.83 9.90 6.24
N VAL A 59 13.92 10.49 5.75
CA VAL A 59 14.79 11.38 6.55
C VAL A 59 14.03 12.61 7.01
N VAL A 60 13.36 13.33 6.10
CA VAL A 60 12.56 14.51 6.43
C VAL A 60 11.47 14.16 7.43
N HIS A 61 10.79 13.03 7.25
CA HIS A 61 9.79 12.54 8.18
C HIS A 61 10.39 12.27 9.56
N ALA A 62 11.51 11.55 9.64
CA ALA A 62 12.19 11.25 10.89
C ALA A 62 12.69 12.52 11.61
N LEU A 63 13.19 13.51 10.88
CA LEU A 63 13.61 14.79 11.45
C LEU A 63 12.42 15.58 12.04
N LYS A 64 11.26 15.52 11.38
CA LYS A 64 10.03 16.20 11.84
C LYS A 64 9.35 15.49 13.01
N THR A 65 9.26 14.16 12.97
CA THR A 65 8.53 13.39 13.99
C THR A 65 9.39 12.96 15.16
N ARG A 66 10.73 13.00 15.02
CA ARG A 66 11.71 12.54 16.02
C ARG A 66 11.33 11.18 16.60
N PRO A 67 11.24 10.14 15.73
CA PRO A 67 10.72 8.84 16.10
C PRO A 67 11.59 8.18 17.18
N ARG A 68 10.95 7.43 18.07
CA ARG A 68 11.64 6.71 19.14
C ARG A 68 12.42 5.51 18.56
N ARG A 69 13.41 4.99 19.30
CA ARG A 69 14.25 3.84 18.86
C ARG A 69 13.43 2.63 18.40
N GLY A 70 12.34 2.31 19.10
CA GLY A 70 11.44 1.22 18.70
C GLY A 70 10.71 1.48 17.38
N GLU A 71 10.26 2.73 17.14
CA GLU A 71 9.65 3.10 15.87
C GLU A 71 10.67 3.03 14.73
N ILE A 72 11.90 3.50 14.97
CA ILE A 72 13.01 3.40 14.00
C ILE A 72 13.26 1.93 13.63
N ALA A 73 13.31 1.02 14.63
CA ALA A 73 13.51 -0.41 14.37
C ALA A 73 12.37 -1.01 13.52
N VAL A 74 11.12 -0.65 13.80
CA VAL A 74 9.96 -1.08 12.99
C VAL A 74 10.07 -0.53 11.57
N TRP A 75 10.35 0.76 11.40
CA TRP A 75 10.51 1.37 10.08
C TRP A 75 11.62 0.69 9.27
N LEU A 76 12.81 0.50 9.86
CA LEU A 76 13.93 -0.18 9.20
C LEU A 76 13.59 -1.62 8.83
N GLY A 77 12.92 -2.37 9.73
CA GLY A 77 12.50 -3.74 9.46
C GLY A 77 11.49 -3.84 8.33
N VAL A 78 10.46 -2.99 8.33
CA VAL A 78 9.45 -2.93 7.27
C VAL A 78 10.11 -2.53 5.95
N THR A 79 10.93 -1.49 5.94
CA THR A 79 11.67 -1.08 4.73
C THR A 79 12.55 -2.20 4.21
N ALA A 80 13.26 -2.92 5.06
CA ALA A 80 14.10 -4.06 4.64
C ALA A 80 13.27 -5.17 3.98
N VAL A 81 12.09 -5.51 4.52
CA VAL A 81 11.19 -6.50 3.93
C VAL A 81 10.67 -6.04 2.57
N TYR A 82 10.22 -4.79 2.45
CA TYR A 82 9.76 -4.24 1.17
C TYR A 82 10.88 -4.17 0.12
N VAL A 83 12.09 -3.77 0.51
CA VAL A 83 13.27 -3.77 -0.38
C VAL A 83 13.60 -5.20 -0.80
N MET A 84 13.56 -6.18 0.10
CA MET A 84 13.84 -7.57 -0.24
C MET A 84 12.82 -8.12 -1.25
N PHE A 85 11.52 -7.89 -1.04
CA PHE A 85 10.50 -8.28 -2.01
C PHE A 85 10.68 -7.56 -3.34
N PHE A 86 10.89 -6.25 -3.30
CA PHE A 86 11.10 -5.45 -4.51
C PHE A 86 12.26 -6.00 -5.36
N LEU A 87 13.36 -6.42 -4.74
CA LEU A 87 14.52 -6.96 -5.44
C LEU A 87 14.31 -8.39 -5.97
N ARG A 88 13.39 -9.17 -5.39
CA ARG A 88 13.15 -10.58 -5.76
C ARG A 88 12.01 -10.79 -6.75
N LEU A 89 11.03 -9.90 -6.75
CA LEU A 89 9.81 -10.01 -7.54
C LEU A 89 9.98 -9.52 -8.98
N GLY A 90 9.10 -9.95 -9.88
CA GLY A 90 8.97 -9.40 -11.23
C GLY A 90 8.37 -7.99 -11.24
N MET A 91 8.34 -7.34 -12.40
CA MET A 91 7.82 -5.97 -12.53
C MET A 91 6.33 -5.84 -12.16
N PRO A 92 5.42 -6.73 -12.61
CA PRO A 92 4.01 -6.68 -12.21
C PRO A 92 3.83 -6.82 -10.69
N GLU A 93 4.48 -7.81 -10.08
CA GLU A 93 4.34 -8.10 -8.65
C GLU A 93 4.96 -6.99 -7.78
N ARG A 94 6.01 -6.31 -8.25
CA ARG A 94 6.55 -5.09 -7.59
C ARG A 94 5.51 -3.97 -7.54
N SER A 95 4.80 -3.74 -8.65
CA SER A 95 3.76 -2.70 -8.72
C SER A 95 2.60 -3.05 -7.81
N HIS A 96 2.11 -4.29 -7.88
CA HIS A 96 1.03 -4.79 -7.05
C HIS A 96 1.37 -4.69 -5.55
N LEU A 97 2.60 -5.03 -5.17
CA LEU A 97 3.08 -4.92 -3.79
C LEU A 97 2.86 -3.50 -3.26
N MET A 98 3.20 -2.49 -4.05
CA MET A 98 3.07 -1.09 -3.65
C MET A 98 1.63 -0.60 -3.71
N GLU A 99 0.94 -0.85 -4.81
CA GLU A 99 -0.44 -0.41 -5.07
C GLU A 99 -1.41 -0.92 -3.99
N TYR A 100 -1.41 -2.23 -3.73
CA TYR A 100 -2.30 -2.85 -2.75
C TYR A 100 -1.92 -2.53 -1.31
N SER A 101 -0.63 -2.33 -1.02
CA SER A 101 -0.20 -1.84 0.30
C SER A 101 -0.73 -0.44 0.60
N VAL A 102 -0.59 0.47 -0.37
CA VAL A 102 -1.06 1.86 -0.24
C VAL A 102 -2.59 1.91 -0.15
N LEU A 103 -3.28 1.14 -0.99
CA LEU A 103 -4.74 1.01 -0.95
C LEU A 103 -5.21 0.54 0.43
N ALA A 104 -4.63 -0.55 0.96
CA ALA A 104 -4.99 -1.09 2.26
C ALA A 104 -4.85 -0.05 3.38
N VAL A 105 -3.77 0.75 3.38
CA VAL A 105 -3.55 1.79 4.37
C VAL A 105 -4.59 2.90 4.28
N PHE A 106 -4.96 3.35 3.09
CA PHE A 106 -5.98 4.40 2.94
C PHE A 106 -7.38 3.91 3.32
N VAL A 107 -7.76 2.72 2.87
CA VAL A 107 -9.04 2.10 3.23
C VAL A 107 -9.11 1.90 4.75
N HIS A 108 -8.04 1.40 5.37
CA HIS A 108 -7.98 1.23 6.82
C HIS A 108 -8.15 2.55 7.57
N LYS A 109 -7.48 3.62 7.13
CA LYS A 109 -7.64 4.94 7.75
C LYS A 109 -9.04 5.52 7.58
N ALA A 110 -9.69 5.29 6.44
CA ALA A 110 -11.06 5.73 6.22
C ALA A 110 -12.04 4.99 7.14
N ILE A 111 -11.89 3.66 7.27
CA ILE A 111 -12.75 2.84 8.13
C ILE A 111 -12.50 3.15 9.61
N ASP A 112 -11.25 3.33 10.03
CA ASP A 112 -10.91 3.63 11.43
C ASP A 112 -11.47 4.99 11.85
N GLU A 113 -11.46 5.98 10.96
CA GLU A 113 -12.09 7.28 11.19
C GLU A 113 -13.62 7.13 11.35
N ARG A 114 -14.27 6.29 10.55
CA ARG A 114 -15.72 6.02 10.64
C ARG A 114 -16.11 5.26 11.90
N LEU A 115 -15.36 4.22 12.25
CA LEU A 115 -15.68 3.34 13.39
C LEU A 115 -15.28 3.94 14.75
N GLY A 116 -14.53 5.05 14.74
CA GLY A 116 -13.96 5.69 15.90
C GLY A 116 -12.65 5.01 16.31
N ALA A 117 -11.56 5.77 16.26
CA ALA A 117 -10.21 5.31 16.59
C ALA A 117 -10.18 4.71 18.01
N GLY A 118 -10.12 3.37 18.13
CA GLY A 118 -10.21 2.71 19.42
C GLY A 118 -10.42 1.19 19.38
N ARG A 119 -11.26 0.67 20.28
CA ARG A 119 -11.46 -0.78 20.56
C ARG A 119 -11.87 -1.63 19.35
N ARG A 120 -12.21 -1.00 18.22
CA ARG A 120 -12.62 -1.63 16.95
C ARG A 120 -11.50 -1.68 15.89
N ARG A 121 -10.26 -1.33 16.22
CA ARG A 121 -9.11 -1.40 15.29
C ARG A 121 -8.94 -2.74 14.57
N PRO A 122 -9.09 -3.92 15.22
CA PRO A 122 -9.00 -5.20 14.50
C PRO A 122 -10.10 -5.37 13.45
N VAL A 123 -11.30 -4.86 13.74
CA VAL A 123 -12.43 -4.88 12.80
C VAL A 123 -12.14 -3.94 11.63
N SER A 124 -11.59 -2.75 11.89
CA SER A 124 -11.18 -1.80 10.85
C SER A 124 -10.15 -2.42 9.91
N ALA A 125 -9.11 -3.06 10.46
CA ALA A 125 -8.08 -3.73 9.68
C ALA A 125 -8.64 -4.91 8.86
N LEU A 126 -9.53 -5.72 9.44
CA LEU A 126 -10.18 -6.82 8.73
C LEU A 126 -11.04 -6.31 7.56
N LEU A 127 -11.87 -5.29 7.78
CA LEU A 127 -12.68 -4.70 6.71
C LEU A 127 -11.82 -4.07 5.62
N ALA A 128 -10.72 -3.42 5.99
CA ALA A 128 -9.78 -2.86 5.02
C ALA A 128 -9.10 -3.94 4.19
N PHE A 129 -8.69 -5.04 4.83
CA PHE A 129 -8.16 -6.21 4.13
C PHE A 129 -9.19 -6.77 3.15
N LEU A 130 -10.43 -7.01 3.59
CA LEU A 130 -11.49 -7.58 2.75
C LEU A 130 -11.83 -6.69 1.55
N LEU A 131 -11.94 -5.37 1.76
CA LEU A 131 -12.19 -4.44 0.65
C LEU A 131 -11.02 -4.36 -0.31
N THR A 132 -9.78 -4.34 0.19
CA THR A 132 -8.58 -4.31 -0.66
C THR A 132 -8.44 -5.60 -1.46
N PHE A 133 -8.68 -6.75 -0.82
CA PHE A 133 -8.71 -8.04 -1.48
C PHE A 133 -9.80 -8.12 -2.55
N LEU A 134 -10.99 -7.58 -2.27
CA LEU A 134 -12.06 -7.50 -3.27
C LEU A 134 -11.65 -6.67 -4.49
N VAL A 135 -10.95 -5.55 -4.30
CA VAL A 135 -10.37 -4.79 -5.42
C VAL A 135 -9.38 -5.65 -6.20
N GLY A 136 -8.56 -6.45 -5.51
CA GLY A 136 -7.63 -7.40 -6.14
C GLY A 136 -8.34 -8.47 -6.98
N VAL A 137 -9.47 -9.00 -6.48
CA VAL A 137 -10.29 -9.95 -7.23
C VAL A 137 -10.90 -9.29 -8.48
N VAL A 138 -11.39 -8.06 -8.35
CA VAL A 138 -11.96 -7.31 -9.47
C VAL A 138 -10.90 -7.01 -10.52
N ASP A 139 -9.72 -6.55 -10.09
CA ASP A 139 -8.57 -6.30 -10.96
C ASP A 139 -8.21 -7.53 -11.81
N GLU A 140 -8.05 -8.68 -11.16
CA GLU A 140 -7.75 -9.94 -11.84
C GLU A 140 -8.90 -10.39 -12.77
N THR A 141 -10.15 -10.17 -12.34
CA THR A 141 -11.33 -10.48 -13.17
C THR A 141 -11.37 -9.62 -14.43
N ILE A 142 -10.93 -8.35 -14.37
CA ILE A 142 -10.82 -7.48 -15.56
C ILE A 142 -9.79 -8.04 -16.54
N GLN A 143 -8.69 -8.63 -16.04
CA GLN A 143 -7.66 -9.22 -16.90
C GLN A 143 -8.19 -10.37 -17.79
N LEU A 144 -9.30 -11.03 -17.44
CA LEU A 144 -9.98 -12.00 -18.32
C LEU A 144 -10.40 -11.41 -19.67
N PHE A 145 -10.56 -10.09 -19.76
CA PHE A 145 -10.99 -9.37 -20.95
C PHE A 145 -9.84 -8.65 -21.66
N LEU A 146 -8.61 -8.72 -21.14
CA LEU A 146 -7.44 -8.05 -21.69
C LEU A 146 -6.55 -9.06 -22.43
N PRO A 147 -6.28 -8.89 -23.74
CA PRO A 147 -5.59 -9.89 -24.55
C PRO A 147 -4.14 -10.13 -24.13
N ASP A 148 -3.48 -9.12 -23.56
CA ASP A 148 -2.06 -9.17 -23.18
C ASP A 148 -1.85 -9.52 -21.70
N ARG A 149 -2.92 -9.97 -21.02
CA ARG A 149 -2.92 -10.33 -19.60
C ARG A 149 -3.51 -11.72 -19.39
N VAL A 150 -3.11 -12.35 -18.30
CA VAL A 150 -3.52 -13.72 -17.95
C VAL A 150 -4.15 -13.64 -16.57
N PHE A 151 -5.37 -14.17 -16.45
CA PHE A 151 -6.00 -14.39 -15.17
C PHE A 151 -5.19 -15.41 -14.35
N ASP A 152 -4.58 -14.97 -13.25
CA ASP A 152 -3.84 -15.80 -12.31
C ASP A 152 -4.37 -15.63 -10.87
N PRO A 153 -5.03 -16.65 -10.30
CA PRO A 153 -5.43 -16.64 -8.90
C PRO A 153 -4.28 -16.36 -7.91
N ALA A 154 -3.02 -16.67 -8.27
CA ALA A 154 -1.86 -16.36 -7.44
C ALA A 154 -1.70 -14.85 -7.22
N ASP A 155 -2.08 -14.02 -8.20
CA ASP A 155 -2.02 -12.56 -8.10
C ASP A 155 -3.05 -12.02 -7.10
N MET A 156 -4.23 -12.65 -7.01
CA MET A 156 -5.20 -12.33 -5.95
C MET A 156 -4.61 -12.57 -4.56
N PHE A 157 -3.93 -13.72 -4.36
CA PHE A 157 -3.27 -14.04 -3.10
C PHE A 157 -2.11 -13.09 -2.80
N PHE A 158 -1.35 -12.71 -3.83
CA PHE A 158 -0.25 -11.76 -3.72
C PHE A 158 -0.76 -10.37 -3.29
N ASN A 159 -1.81 -9.86 -3.94
CA ASN A 159 -2.48 -8.60 -3.61
C ASN A 159 -3.00 -8.60 -2.17
N GLY A 160 -3.63 -9.70 -1.75
CA GLY A 160 -4.02 -9.93 -0.35
C GLY A 160 -2.83 -9.90 0.61
N SER A 161 -1.72 -10.56 0.25
CA SER A 161 -0.51 -10.62 1.06
C SER A 161 0.14 -9.23 1.23
N ALA A 162 0.15 -8.41 0.18
CA ALA A 162 0.60 -7.02 0.23
C ALA A 162 -0.27 -6.19 1.18
N ALA A 163 -1.60 -6.32 1.10
CA ALA A 163 -2.52 -5.68 2.03
C ALA A 163 -2.27 -6.11 3.49
N ALA A 164 -2.12 -7.41 3.73
CA ALA A 164 -1.84 -7.96 5.06
C ALA A 164 -0.51 -7.45 5.63
N LEU A 165 0.54 -7.40 4.81
CA LEU A 165 1.85 -6.86 5.21
C LEU A 165 1.74 -5.39 5.64
N ALA A 166 1.07 -4.56 4.85
CA ALA A 166 0.91 -3.14 5.12
C ALA A 166 0.10 -2.89 6.41
N LEU A 167 -1.01 -3.61 6.59
CA LEU A 167 -1.86 -3.51 7.78
C LEU A 167 -1.14 -4.06 9.03
N GLY A 168 -0.38 -5.15 8.89
CA GLY A 168 0.44 -5.72 9.95
C GLY A 168 1.55 -4.76 10.40
N ALA A 169 2.23 -4.11 9.45
CA ALA A 169 3.23 -3.08 9.73
C ALA A 169 2.61 -1.88 10.48
N ALA A 170 1.43 -1.42 10.07
CA ALA A 170 0.70 -0.35 10.74
C ALA A 170 0.32 -0.74 12.19
N ALA A 171 -0.20 -1.97 12.38
CA ALA A 171 -0.55 -2.48 13.70
C ALA A 171 0.67 -2.63 14.62
N LEU A 172 1.79 -3.11 14.09
CA LEU A 172 3.05 -3.24 14.84
C LEU A 172 3.57 -1.87 15.27
N LEU A 173 3.54 -0.88 14.38
CA LEU A 173 3.97 0.48 14.70
C LEU A 173 3.09 1.10 15.80
N ASP A 174 1.77 0.93 15.70
CA ASP A 174 0.82 1.39 16.71
C ASP A 174 1.03 0.70 18.06
N TRP A 175 1.32 -0.59 18.07
CA TRP A 175 1.62 -1.34 19.28
C TRP A 175 2.90 -0.86 19.95
N VAL A 176 3.97 -0.60 19.19
CA VAL A 176 5.22 -0.03 19.72
C VAL A 176 4.99 1.36 20.32
N ARG A 177 4.14 2.17 19.69
CA ARG A 177 3.73 3.48 20.22
C ARG A 177 2.90 3.36 21.51
N GLY A 178 1.97 2.40 21.56
CA GLY A 178 1.04 2.20 22.67
C GLY A 178 1.66 1.55 23.91
N LYS A 179 2.61 0.63 23.75
CA LYS A 179 3.31 -0.06 24.87
C LYS A 179 3.95 0.91 25.87
N ARG A 180 4.32 2.10 25.42
CA ARG A 180 5.03 3.12 26.22
C ARG A 180 4.20 4.33 26.64
N SER A 181 2.90 4.35 26.37
CA SER A 181 1.98 5.30 27.03
C SER A 181 1.62 4.85 28.45
N LYS A 182 2.00 3.62 28.82
CA LYS A 182 1.72 2.99 30.11
C LYS A 182 2.97 2.81 30.99
N GLU A 183 4.14 3.21 30.49
CA GLU A 183 5.39 3.37 31.26
C GLU A 183 5.55 4.86 31.59
#